data_AF-A0A925KWB3-F1
#
_entry.id   AF-A0A925KWB3-F1
#
_cell.length_a   1.000
_cell.length_b   1.000
_cell.length_c   1.000
_cell.angle_alpha   90.00
_cell.angle_beta   90.00
_cell.angle_gamma   90.00
#
_symmetry.space_group_name_H-M   'P 1'
#
loop_
_entity.id
_entity.type
_entity.pdbx_description
1 polymer ?
#
loop_
_entity_poly.entity_id
_entity_poly.type
_entity_poly.pdbx_seq_one_letter_code
_entity_poly.pdbx_strand_id
1 'polypeptide(L)' 'MQAELVKIRDQQKESWNKFSSGWKKWDDLTMDFLKPMGDEIIRLIAPKNSENILDIAAGTGEPGLTIAGMIPNGKVT' A
#
# COMPACT_ATOMS: atom_id res chain seq x y z
N MET A 1 0.18 26.12 -15.00
CA MET A 1 -0.60 24.96 -14.51
C MET A 1 0.03 23.61 -14.89
N GLN A 2 0.07 23.19 -16.18
CA GLN A 2 0.63 21.87 -16.54
C GLN A 2 2.09 21.66 -16.10
N ALA A 3 2.96 22.65 -16.36
CA ALA A 3 4.39 22.58 -16.01
C ALA A 3 4.64 22.53 -14.49
N GLU A 4 3.77 23.16 -13.71
CA GLU A 4 3.83 23.18 -12.25
C GLU A 4 3.44 21.82 -11.66
N LEU A 5 2.38 21.21 -12.18
CA LEU A 5 1.97 19.85 -11.78
C LEU A 5 3.05 18.81 -12.10
N VAL A 6 3.73 18.94 -13.25
CA VAL A 6 4.88 18.10 -13.60
C VAL A 6 6.01 18.27 -12.59
N LYS A 7 6.34 19.52 -12.22
CA LYS A 7 7.36 19.79 -11.21
C LYS A 7 7.03 19.17 -9.85
N ILE A 8 5.77 19.28 -9.40
CA ILE A 8 5.32 18.67 -8.14
C ILE A 8 5.44 17.15 -8.20
N ARG A 9 4.97 16.51 -9.28
CA ARG A 9 5.07 15.05 -9.47
C ARG A 9 6.53 14.60 -9.40
N ASP A 10 7.43 15.29 -10.11
CA ASP A 10 8.83 14.90 -10.20
C ASP A 10 9.53 15.07 -8.85
N GLN A 11 9.22 16.15 -8.11
CA GLN A 11 9.72 16.36 -6.75
C GLN A 11 9.24 15.29 -5.76
N GLN A 12 7.95 14.91 -5.81
CA GLN A 12 7.40 13.86 -4.95
C GLN A 12 8.03 12.50 -5.27
N LYS A 13 8.21 12.18 -6.56
CA LYS A 13 8.86 10.95 -7.02
C LYS A 13 10.32 10.89 -6.56
N GLU A 14 11.08 11.98 -6.70
CA GLU A 14 12.47 12.04 -6.26
C GLU A 14 12.59 11.86 -4.75
N SER A 15 11.75 12.57 -3.98
CA SER A 15 11.69 12.43 -2.52
C SER A 15 11.39 10.98 -2.12
N TRP A 16 10.34 10.38 -2.70
CA TRP A 16 9.97 8.99 -2.38
C TRP A 16 11.09 8.01 -2.73
N ASN A 17 11.68 8.11 -3.91
CA ASN A 17 12.79 7.25 -4.33
C ASN A 17 14.00 7.34 -3.40
N LYS A 18 14.26 8.51 -2.80
CA LYS A 18 15.36 8.71 -1.86
C LYS A 18 15.14 8.00 -0.53
N PHE A 19 13.91 7.93 -0.03
CA PHE A 19 13.60 7.42 1.31
C PHE A 19 12.98 6.02 1.31
N SER A 20 12.48 5.52 0.18
CA SER A 20 11.66 4.30 0.12
C SER A 20 12.33 3.05 0.68
N SER A 21 13.64 2.89 0.46
CA SER A 21 14.42 1.77 1.01
C SER A 21 14.44 1.72 2.54
N GLY A 22 14.23 2.86 3.21
CA GLY A 22 14.13 2.96 4.66
C GLY A 22 12.89 2.24 5.22
N TRP A 23 11.78 2.17 4.48
CA TRP A 23 10.59 1.47 4.93
C TRP A 23 10.84 -0.01 5.17
N LYS A 24 11.65 -0.66 4.32
CA LYS A 24 12.04 -2.06 4.53
C LYS A 24 12.79 -2.28 5.85
N LYS A 25 13.60 -1.31 6.29
CA LYS A 25 14.33 -1.41 7.56
C LYS A 25 13.39 -1.34 8.77
N TRP A 26 12.31 -0.58 8.66
CA TRP A 26 11.40 -0.30 9.76
C TRP A 26 10.06 -1.04 9.61
N ASP A 27 9.99 -2.00 8.70
CA ASP A 27 8.73 -2.62 8.27
C ASP A 27 8.02 -3.28 9.43
N ASP A 28 8.69 -4.20 10.14
CA ASP A 28 8.14 -4.91 11.30
C ASP A 28 7.54 -3.94 12.33
N LEU A 29 8.33 -2.94 12.77
CA LEU A 29 7.89 -1.95 13.75
C LEU A 29 6.69 -1.13 13.24
N THR A 30 6.74 -0.70 11.99
CA THR A 30 5.72 0.17 11.40
C THR A 30 4.43 -0.60 11.17
N MET A 31 4.50 -1.80 10.60
CA MET A 31 3.32 -2.63 10.32
C MET A 31 2.68 -3.14 11.60
N ASP A 32 3.46 -3.50 12.62
CA ASP A 32 2.91 -3.83 13.95
C ASP A 32 2.15 -2.64 14.55
N PHE A 33 2.73 -1.44 14.48
CA PHE A 33 2.07 -0.22 14.97
C PHE A 33 0.81 0.13 14.18
N LEU A 34 0.83 -0.05 12.85
CA LEU A 34 -0.28 0.28 11.96
C LEU A 34 -1.34 -0.82 11.85
N LYS A 35 -1.08 -2.02 12.41
CA LYS A 35 -1.96 -3.18 12.29
C LYS A 35 -3.43 -2.90 12.62
N PRO A 36 -3.81 -2.16 13.68
CA PRO A 36 -5.22 -1.89 13.96
C PRO A 36 -5.94 -1.15 12.84
N MET A 37 -5.22 -0.26 12.13
CA MET A 37 -5.77 0.45 10.97
C MET A 37 -5.88 -0.47 9.75
N GLY A 38 -4.88 -1.34 9.53
CA GLY A 38 -4.92 -2.36 8.49
C GLY A 38 -6.10 -3.33 8.68
N ASP A 39 -6.29 -3.81 9.90
CA ASP A 39 -7.41 -4.70 10.27
C ASP A 39 -8.77 -4.03 9.97
N GLU A 40 -8.91 -2.74 10.28
CA GLU A 40 -10.15 -1.99 10.04
C GLU A 40 -10.40 -1.72 8.53
N ILE A 41 -9.34 -1.43 7.75
CA ILE A 41 -9.42 -1.33 6.29
C ILE A 41 -9.94 -2.65 5.70
N ILE A 42 -9.36 -3.77 6.09
CA ILE A 42 -9.77 -5.11 5.63
C ILE A 42 -11.23 -5.38 6.02
N ARG A 43 -11.62 -5.04 7.25
CA ARG A 43 -13.00 -5.20 7.75
C ARG A 43 -14.01 -4.42 6.91
N LEU A 44 -13.68 -3.19 6.52
CA LEU A 44 -14.54 -2.32 5.72
C LEU A 44 -14.61 -2.75 4.25
N ILE A 45 -13.49 -3.19 3.68
CA ILE A 45 -13.45 -3.77 2.32
C ILE A 45 -14.27 -5.06 2.27
N ALA A 46 -14.22 -5.87 3.34
CA ALA A 46 -14.88 -7.17 3.44
C ALA A 46 -14.62 -8.05 2.20
N PRO A 47 -13.34 -8.33 1.87
CA PRO A 47 -12.94 -8.93 0.61
C PRO A 47 -13.54 -10.32 0.44
N LYS A 48 -14.03 -10.61 -0.77
CA LYS A 48 -14.62 -11.89 -1.13
C LYS A 48 -13.74 -12.63 -2.11
N ASN A 49 -13.74 -13.96 -2.02
CA ASN A 49 -12.97 -14.79 -2.91
C ASN A 49 -13.32 -14.49 -4.39
N SER A 50 -12.32 -14.57 -5.27
CA SER A 50 -12.43 -14.22 -6.70
C SER A 50 -12.57 -12.72 -7.02
N GLU A 51 -12.46 -11.80 -6.05
CA GLU A 51 -12.43 -10.36 -6.34
C GLU A 51 -11.06 -9.88 -6.83
N ASN A 52 -11.08 -8.80 -7.62
CA ASN A 52 -9.87 -8.07 -8.01
C ASN A 52 -9.82 -6.75 -7.23
N ILE A 53 -8.77 -6.55 -6.46
CA ILE A 53 -8.57 -5.38 -5.58
C ILE A 53 -7.33 -4.63 -6.07
N LEU A 54 -7.43 -3.30 -6.13
CA LEU A 54 -6.33 -2.40 -6.49
C LEU A 54 -5.78 -1.74 -5.21
N ASP A 55 -4.52 -2.00 -4.88
CA ASP A 55 -3.83 -1.42 -3.74
C ASP A 55 -2.90 -0.28 -4.17
N ILE A 56 -3.41 0.95 -4.04
CA ILE A 56 -2.67 2.14 -4.44
C ILE A 56 -1.74 2.56 -3.31
N ALA A 57 -0.45 2.67 -3.64
CA ALA A 57 0.62 2.99 -2.68
C ALA A 57 0.86 1.88 -1.64
N ALA A 58 0.79 0.63 -2.08
CA ALA A 58 0.99 -0.60 -1.28
C ALA A 58 2.30 -0.65 -0.46
N GLY A 59 3.28 0.21 -0.73
CA GLY A 59 4.51 0.30 0.08
C GLY A 59 5.26 -1.04 0.15
N THR A 60 5.45 -1.55 1.36
CA THR A 60 6.05 -2.86 1.64
C THR A 60 5.07 -4.04 1.50
N GLY A 61 3.76 -3.76 1.42
CA GLY A 61 2.76 -4.69 0.91
C GLY A 61 1.49 -4.82 1.75
N GLU A 62 1.46 -4.35 3.01
CA GLU A 62 0.25 -4.40 3.84
C GLU A 62 -0.66 -3.17 3.62
N PRO A 63 -2.00 -3.32 3.66
CA PRO A 63 -2.76 -4.54 3.95
C PRO A 63 -2.98 -5.47 2.73
N GLY A 64 -2.48 -5.11 1.54
CA GLY A 64 -2.72 -5.84 0.30
C GLY A 64 -2.27 -7.30 0.33
N LEU A 65 -1.14 -7.61 0.98
CA LEU A 65 -0.65 -8.99 1.14
C LEU A 65 -1.56 -9.82 2.04
N THR A 66 -2.03 -9.26 3.17
CA THR A 66 -3.04 -9.90 4.00
C THR A 66 -4.32 -10.19 3.21
N ILE A 67 -4.83 -9.20 2.47
CA ILE A 67 -6.02 -9.36 1.63
C ILE A 67 -5.81 -10.45 0.60
N ALA A 68 -4.67 -10.47 -0.10
CA ALA A 68 -4.36 -11.49 -1.11
C ALA A 68 -4.42 -12.92 -0.54
N GLY A 69 -4.00 -13.11 0.72
CA GLY A 69 -4.14 -14.38 1.43
C GLY A 69 -5.60 -14.80 1.71
N MET A 70 -6.53 -13.85 1.81
CA MET A 70 -7.95 -14.09 2.06
C MET A 70 -8.74 -14.45 0.79
N ILE A 71 -8.23 -14.10 -0.40
CA ILE A 71 -8.92 -14.26 -1.68
C ILE A 71 -8.13 -15.15 -2.65
N PRO A 72 -7.97 -16.47 -2.37
CA PRO A 72 -7.06 -17.34 -3.12
C PRO A 72 -7.37 -17.49 -4.62
N ASN A 73 -8.60 -17.21 -5.05
CA ASN A 73 -9.00 -17.20 -6.47
C ASN A 73 -9.15 -15.79 -7.05
N GLY A 74 -8.86 -14.76 -6.26
CA GLY A 74 -8.88 -13.36 -6.65
C GLY A 74 -7.47 -12.82 -6.90
N LYS A 75 -7.34 -11.50 -6.93
CA LYS A 75 -6.06 -10.83 -7.16
C LYS A 75 -6.01 -9.48 -6.45
N VAL A 76 -4.86 -9.18 -5.84
CA VAL A 76 -4.49 -7.81 -5.43
C VAL A 76 -3.41 -7.31 -6.38
N THR A 77 -3.54 -6.08 -6.91
CA THR A 77 -2.57 -5.46 -7.85
C THR A 77 -2.22 -4.05 -7.40
#